data_AF-A0A971C5M9-F1
#
_entry.id   AF-A0A971C5M9-F1
#
_cell.length_a   1.000
_cell.length_b   1.000
_cell.length_c   1.000
_cell.angle_alpha   90.00
_cell.angle_beta   90.00
_cell.angle_gamma   90.00
#
_symmetry.space_group_name_H-M   'P 1'
#
loop_
_entity.id
_entity.type
_entity.pdbx_description
1 polymer ?
#
loop_
_entity_poly.entity_id
_entity_poly.type
_entity_poly.pdbx_seq_one_letter_code
_entity_poly.pdbx_strand_id
1 'polypeptide(L)'
;ARFGSESSGFAKLLLEDRKVFLSYDELPRDSYGLYLAYLWIPASYRGDTYNVLFNLLAIAGGYARVYSTHPFKANYMEIFAEAERLAGLDKKGLWGDEGFAATPTEPLYDPVVYITNTGEKYHQYHCPHLLQSKIPVTLSEAIRMGYEPCSVCRPAVVF
;
A
#
# COMPACT_ATOMS: atom_id res chain seq x y z
N ALA A 1 10.41 15.30 -10.79
CA ALA A 1 9.15 14.98 -10.08
C ALA A 1 8.52 16.29 -9.63
N ARG A 2 7.27 16.58 -10.03
CA ARG A 2 6.67 17.93 -9.95
C ARG A 2 6.19 18.35 -8.54
N PHE A 3 6.30 17.47 -7.54
CA PHE A 3 5.85 17.68 -6.14
C PHE A 3 6.84 17.17 -5.07
N GLY A 4 8.10 16.93 -5.45
CA GLY A 4 9.10 16.39 -4.52
C GLY A 4 9.41 17.33 -3.35
N SER A 5 9.30 18.65 -3.57
CA SER A 5 9.52 19.70 -2.57
C SER A 5 8.47 19.68 -1.46
N GLU A 6 7.20 19.52 -1.81
CA GLU A 6 6.05 19.58 -0.93
C GLU A 6 5.97 18.32 -0.05
N SER A 7 6.15 17.13 -0.65
CA SER A 7 6.25 15.88 0.11
C SER A 7 7.43 15.90 1.07
N SER A 8 8.60 16.38 0.62
CA SER A 8 9.77 16.53 1.49
C SER A 8 9.55 17.56 2.58
N GLY A 9 8.89 18.67 2.28
CA GLY A 9 8.57 19.72 3.25
C GLY A 9 7.61 19.22 4.33
N PHE A 10 6.57 18.47 3.93
CA PHE A 10 5.63 17.85 4.85
C PHE A 10 6.30 16.85 5.80
N ALA A 11 7.15 15.97 5.25
CA ALA A 11 7.92 15.02 6.06
C ALA A 11 8.86 15.76 7.01
N LYS A 12 9.61 16.75 6.52
CA LYS A 12 10.53 17.56 7.34
C LYS A 12 9.80 18.25 8.49
N LEU A 13 8.67 18.90 8.22
CA LEU A 13 7.87 19.59 9.23
C LEU A 13 7.44 18.70 10.40
N LEU A 14 7.11 17.44 10.11
CA LEU A 14 6.58 16.52 11.12
C LEU A 14 7.64 15.65 11.79
N LEU A 15 8.77 15.42 11.13
CA LEU A 15 9.74 14.41 11.53
C LEU A 15 11.12 14.95 11.94
N GLU A 16 11.48 16.15 11.49
CA GLU A 16 12.80 16.73 11.81
C GLU A 16 12.95 16.91 13.33
N ASP A 17 14.09 16.44 13.85
CA ASP A 17 14.44 16.43 15.27
C ASP A 17 13.40 15.77 16.20
N ARG A 18 12.52 14.92 15.66
CA ARG A 18 11.48 14.22 16.42
C ARG A 18 11.88 12.78 16.70
N LYS A 19 11.59 12.32 17.92
CA LYS A 19 11.61 10.89 18.24
C LYS A 19 10.38 10.24 17.60
N VAL A 20 10.62 9.16 16.88
CA VAL A 20 9.59 8.36 16.20
C VAL A 20 9.74 6.90 16.58
N PHE A 21 8.66 6.14 16.43
CA PHE A 21 8.72 4.69 16.50
C PHE A 21 8.59 4.09 15.11
N LEU A 22 9.25 2.95 14.90
CA LEU A 22 9.14 2.17 13.68
C LEU A 22 8.46 0.85 14.00
N SER A 23 7.48 0.47 13.18
CA SER A 23 7.02 -0.91 13.10
C SER A 23 7.24 -1.44 11.68
N TYR A 24 7.32 -2.76 11.55
CA TYR A 24 7.73 -3.41 10.31
C TYR A 24 6.68 -4.42 9.86
N ASP A 25 6.79 -4.79 8.59
CA ASP A 25 6.20 -6.02 8.07
C ASP A 25 7.10 -7.23 8.34
N GLU A 26 6.74 -8.39 7.80
CA GLU A 26 7.55 -9.61 7.88
C GLU A 26 8.96 -9.41 7.31
N LEU A 27 9.09 -8.63 6.23
CA LEU A 27 10.35 -8.27 5.61
C LEU A 27 10.70 -6.82 5.94
N PRO A 28 11.57 -6.57 6.94
CA PRO A 28 11.88 -5.21 7.39
C PRO A 28 12.86 -4.48 6.47
N ARG A 29 13.44 -5.16 5.46
CA ARG A 29 14.39 -4.58 4.52
C ARG A 29 14.17 -5.07 3.09
N ASP A 30 14.47 -4.20 2.13
CA ASP A 30 14.53 -4.57 0.72
C ASP A 30 15.87 -5.24 0.34
N SER A 31 16.01 -5.62 -0.94
CA SER A 31 17.24 -6.22 -1.48
C SER A 31 18.45 -5.30 -1.49
N TYR A 32 18.25 -3.98 -1.36
CA TYR A 32 19.29 -2.96 -1.24
C TYR A 32 19.65 -2.67 0.23
N GLY A 33 18.98 -3.33 1.18
CA GLY A 33 19.21 -3.18 2.62
C GLY A 33 18.50 -1.98 3.25
N LEU A 34 17.66 -1.26 2.51
CA LEU A 34 16.86 -0.15 3.02
C LEU A 34 15.72 -0.69 3.90
N TYR A 35 15.44 0.01 5.00
CA TYR A 35 14.35 -0.36 5.89
C TYR A 35 12.98 -0.03 5.30
N LEU A 36 12.06 -1.00 5.35
CA LEU A 36 10.64 -0.85 5.01
C LEU A 36 9.83 -0.79 6.30
N ALA A 37 9.37 0.39 6.67
CA ALA A 37 8.75 0.62 7.98
C ALA A 37 7.52 1.52 7.93
N TYR A 38 6.65 1.31 8.91
CA TYR A 38 5.59 2.22 9.31
C TYR A 38 6.11 3.15 10.39
N LEU A 39 5.92 4.45 10.19
CA LEU A 39 6.49 5.49 11.03
C LEU A 39 5.41 6.07 11.95
N TRP A 40 5.69 6.09 13.24
CA TRP A 40 4.76 6.54 14.27
C TRP A 40 5.29 7.76 15.00
N ILE A 41 4.48 8.81 15.04
CA ILE A 41 4.78 10.08 15.70
C ILE A 41 4.06 10.10 17.05
N PRO A 42 4.78 10.17 18.19
CA PRO A 42 4.16 10.35 19.48
C PRO A 42 3.53 11.75 19.57
N ALA A 43 2.26 11.81 19.95
CA ALA A 43 1.50 13.04 20.11
C ALA A 43 0.77 13.02 21.47
N SER A 44 0.84 14.13 22.21
CA SER A 44 0.12 14.26 23.47
C SER A 44 -1.18 15.03 23.29
N TYR A 45 -2.29 14.46 23.77
CA TYR A 45 -3.59 15.11 23.77
C TYR A 45 -4.28 14.89 25.11
N ARG A 46 -4.67 15.99 25.77
CA ARG A 46 -5.34 15.98 27.09
C ARG A 46 -4.61 15.17 28.17
N GLY A 47 -3.28 15.16 28.13
CA GLY A 47 -2.43 14.46 29.09
C GLY A 47 -2.10 13.01 28.72
N ASP A 48 -2.78 12.45 27.72
CA ASP A 48 -2.50 11.11 27.21
C ASP A 48 -1.55 11.15 26.00
N THR A 49 -0.78 10.08 25.82
CA THR A 49 0.11 9.92 24.65
C THR A 49 -0.50 8.95 23.65
N TYR A 50 -0.59 9.40 22.40
CA TYR A 50 -1.06 8.65 21.25
C TYR A 50 0.06 8.52 20.22
N ASN A 51 -0.02 7.50 19.37
CA ASN A 51 0.92 7.31 18.27
C ASN A 51 0.18 7.51 16.94
N VAL A 52 0.58 8.54 16.20
CA VAL A 52 -0.01 8.88 14.90
C VAL A 52 0.80 8.20 13.80
N LEU A 53 0.14 7.43 12.94
CA LEU A 53 0.77 6.78 11.80
C LEU A 53 1.03 7.81 10.68
N PHE A 54 2.30 8.17 10.48
CA PHE A 54 2.71 9.17 9.50
C PHE A 54 2.40 8.74 8.06
N ASN A 55 2.57 7.45 7.71
CA ASN A 55 2.28 6.93 6.37
C ASN A 55 0.84 7.25 5.95
N LEU A 56 -0.13 6.93 6.82
CA LEU A 56 -1.54 7.24 6.60
C LEU A 56 -1.78 8.74 6.50
N LEU A 57 -1.17 9.52 7.39
CA LEU A 57 -1.32 10.97 7.41
C LEU A 57 -0.81 11.61 6.10
N ALA A 58 0.34 11.13 5.59
CA ALA A 58 0.90 11.60 4.33
C ALA A 58 -0.02 11.25 3.15
N ILE A 59 -0.58 10.05 3.11
CA ILE A 59 -1.50 9.64 2.04
C ILE A 59 -2.82 10.43 2.11
N ALA A 60 -3.46 10.50 3.28
CA ALA A 60 -4.72 11.21 3.48
C ALA A 60 -4.59 12.72 3.26
N GLY A 61 -3.41 13.29 3.53
CA GLY A 61 -3.08 14.68 3.23
C GLY A 61 -2.77 14.93 1.75
N GLY A 62 -2.71 13.87 0.93
CA GLY A 62 -2.32 13.96 -0.46
C GLY A 62 -0.85 14.38 -0.63
N TYR A 63 0.06 13.89 0.21
CA TYR A 63 1.52 14.10 0.08
C TYR A 63 2.27 12.82 -0.33
N ALA A 64 1.58 11.68 -0.36
CA ALA A 64 2.12 10.39 -0.75
C ALA A 64 1.07 9.58 -1.53
N ARG A 65 1.55 8.66 -2.36
CA ARG A 65 0.75 7.66 -3.05
C ARG A 65 1.00 6.28 -2.46
N VAL A 66 0.04 5.38 -2.58
CA VAL A 66 0.22 3.99 -2.15
C VAL A 66 1.08 3.27 -3.17
N TYR A 67 2.21 2.71 -2.75
CA TYR A 67 3.04 1.86 -3.60
C TYR A 67 2.63 0.39 -3.40
N SER A 68 1.74 -0.10 -4.27
CA SER A 68 1.11 -1.43 -4.15
C SER A 68 1.85 -2.55 -4.88
N THR A 69 2.96 -2.25 -5.57
CA THR A 69 3.74 -3.24 -6.34
C THR A 69 4.32 -4.34 -5.44
N HIS A 70 4.59 -4.05 -4.17
CA HIS A 70 5.01 -5.04 -3.18
C HIS A 70 3.95 -5.14 -2.09
N PRO A 71 3.39 -6.33 -1.84
CA PRO A 71 2.37 -6.50 -0.82
C PRO A 71 2.95 -6.24 0.56
N PHE A 72 2.16 -5.59 1.40
CA PHE A 72 2.41 -5.40 2.83
C PHE A 72 1.15 -5.78 3.62
N LYS A 73 1.14 -5.61 4.94
CA LYS A 73 0.01 -5.99 5.81
C LYS A 73 -1.33 -5.59 5.20
N ALA A 74 -2.18 -6.58 4.94
CA ALA A 74 -3.41 -6.41 4.16
C ALA A 74 -4.32 -5.31 4.71
N ASN A 75 -4.44 -5.20 6.03
CA ASN A 75 -5.24 -4.16 6.68
C ASN A 75 -4.70 -2.75 6.41
N TYR A 76 -3.37 -2.57 6.34
CA TYR A 76 -2.79 -1.27 6.00
C TYR A 76 -2.94 -0.96 4.52
N MET A 77 -2.87 -1.97 3.65
CA MET A 77 -3.11 -1.78 2.21
C MET A 77 -4.51 -1.21 1.96
N GLU A 78 -5.52 -1.81 2.59
CA GLU A 78 -6.92 -1.36 2.51
C GLU A 78 -7.07 0.08 3.04
N ILE A 79 -6.57 0.34 4.25
CA ILE A 79 -6.64 1.68 4.88
C ILE A 79 -5.94 2.74 4.03
N PHE A 80 -4.77 2.43 3.47
CA PHE A 80 -3.98 3.36 2.67
C PHE A 80 -4.64 3.62 1.32
N ALA A 81 -5.17 2.59 0.65
CA ALA A 81 -5.88 2.75 -0.61
C ALA A 81 -7.13 3.63 -0.44
N GLU A 82 -7.90 3.40 0.63
CA GLU A 82 -9.08 4.23 0.93
C GLU A 82 -8.70 5.67 1.24
N ALA A 83 -7.61 5.89 2.00
CA ALA A 83 -7.12 7.24 2.27
C ALA A 83 -6.67 7.98 1.01
N GLU A 84 -6.01 7.29 0.06
CA GLU A 84 -5.63 7.87 -1.23
C GLU A 84 -6.86 8.24 -2.06
N ARG A 85 -7.88 7.34 -2.10
CA ARG A 85 -9.16 7.59 -2.77
C ARG A 85 -9.86 8.83 -2.22
N LEU A 86 -9.97 8.93 -0.89
CA LEU A 86 -10.60 10.08 -0.21
C LEU A 86 -9.81 11.37 -0.44
N ALA A 87 -8.47 11.33 -0.38
CA ALA A 87 -7.63 12.49 -0.68
C ALA A 87 -7.86 12.99 -2.12
N GLY A 88 -8.04 12.06 -3.07
CA GLY A 88 -8.40 12.34 -4.46
C GLY A 88 -9.74 13.04 -4.61
N LEU A 89 -10.79 12.50 -3.96
CA LEU A 89 -12.13 13.11 -3.99
C LEU A 89 -12.16 14.51 -3.37
N ASP A 90 -11.44 14.70 -2.27
CA ASP A 90 -11.39 15.98 -1.54
C ASP A 90 -10.45 16.99 -2.19
N LYS A 91 -9.76 16.63 -3.28
CA LYS A 91 -8.73 17.46 -3.94
C LYS A 91 -7.65 17.97 -2.96
N LYS A 92 -7.33 17.19 -1.93
CA LYS A 92 -6.33 17.55 -0.91
C LYS A 92 -4.91 17.39 -1.46
N GLY A 93 -4.01 18.32 -1.13
CA GLY A 93 -2.60 18.23 -1.50
C GLY A 93 -2.39 18.01 -3.01
N LEU A 94 -1.72 16.90 -3.39
CA LEU A 94 -1.47 16.40 -4.75
C LEU A 94 -2.68 16.43 -5.70
N TRP A 95 -3.90 16.45 -5.16
CA TRP A 95 -5.16 16.31 -5.93
C TRP A 95 -5.85 17.65 -6.24
N GLY A 96 -5.30 18.78 -5.80
CA GLY A 96 -5.82 20.13 -6.04
C GLY A 96 -5.45 20.74 -7.40
N ASP A 97 -4.43 20.18 -8.08
CA ASP A 97 -3.96 20.64 -9.39
C ASP A 97 -4.61 19.77 -10.49
N GLU A 98 -5.28 20.39 -11.47
CA GLU A 98 -6.13 19.71 -12.47
C GLU A 98 -5.37 18.65 -13.30
N GLY A 99 -4.05 18.77 -13.40
CA GLY A 99 -3.18 17.79 -14.07
C GLY A 99 -3.05 16.44 -13.35
N PHE A 100 -3.45 16.33 -12.08
CA PHE A 100 -3.44 15.08 -11.30
C PHE A 100 -4.85 14.48 -11.11
N ALA A 101 -5.89 15.33 -11.14
CA ALA A 101 -7.30 14.92 -11.08
C ALA A 101 -7.77 14.13 -12.33
N ALA A 102 -6.97 14.15 -13.40
CA ALA A 102 -7.27 13.52 -14.69
C ALA A 102 -6.73 12.08 -14.83
N THR A 103 -6.46 11.38 -13.72
CA THR A 103 -6.14 9.94 -13.79
C THR A 103 -7.43 9.15 -13.49
N PRO A 104 -7.90 8.27 -14.39
CA PRO A 104 -9.12 7.50 -14.15
C PRO A 104 -8.98 6.65 -12.87
N THR A 105 -10.07 6.53 -12.11
CA THR A 105 -10.22 5.58 -11.01
C THR A 105 -10.32 4.15 -11.56
N GLU A 106 -9.23 3.63 -12.11
CA GLU A 106 -8.99 2.18 -12.15
C GLU A 106 -8.87 1.68 -10.69
N PRO A 107 -9.20 0.43 -10.36
CA PRO A 107 -8.95 -0.08 -9.02
C PRO A 107 -7.44 0.02 -8.76
N LEU A 108 -7.04 0.88 -7.81
CA LEU A 108 -5.65 1.23 -7.49
C LEU A 108 -4.82 0.04 -6.96
N TYR A 109 -5.45 -1.13 -6.79
CA TYR A 109 -4.85 -2.35 -6.32
C TYR A 109 -5.24 -3.53 -7.21
N ASP A 110 -4.35 -3.86 -8.13
CA ASP A 110 -4.44 -5.06 -8.95
C ASP A 110 -3.10 -5.81 -8.97
N PRO A 111 -2.72 -6.48 -7.85
CA PRO A 111 -1.42 -7.13 -7.74
C PRO A 111 -1.31 -8.31 -8.70
N VAL A 112 -0.10 -8.64 -9.11
CA VAL A 112 0.16 -9.88 -9.84
C VAL A 112 0.07 -11.06 -8.88
N VAL A 113 -0.89 -11.94 -9.14
CA VAL A 113 -1.03 -13.25 -8.51
C VAL A 113 -0.66 -14.34 -9.52
N TYR A 114 -0.58 -15.59 -9.06
CA TYR A 114 -0.16 -16.70 -9.91
C TYR A 114 -1.24 -17.77 -9.98
N ILE A 115 -1.56 -18.24 -11.18
CA ILE A 115 -2.45 -19.38 -11.40
C ILE A 115 -1.66 -20.56 -11.97
N THR A 116 -2.27 -21.75 -11.94
CA THR A 116 -1.74 -22.96 -12.57
C THR A 116 -2.55 -23.28 -13.83
N ASN A 117 -2.00 -24.07 -14.75
CA ASN A 117 -2.70 -24.47 -15.98
C ASN A 117 -4.04 -25.19 -15.74
N THR A 118 -4.20 -25.87 -14.60
CA THR A 118 -5.33 -26.78 -14.34
C THR A 118 -6.06 -26.50 -13.03
N GLY A 119 -5.59 -25.54 -12.23
CA GLY A 119 -6.21 -25.22 -10.95
C GLY A 119 -7.24 -24.11 -11.06
N GLU A 120 -8.12 -24.00 -10.07
CA GLU A 120 -9.17 -22.98 -9.98
C GLU A 120 -8.83 -21.90 -8.93
N LYS A 121 -7.57 -21.89 -8.46
CA LYS A 121 -7.11 -20.98 -7.41
C LYS A 121 -5.97 -20.10 -7.87
N TYR A 122 -5.94 -18.88 -7.35
CA TYR A 122 -4.77 -18.02 -7.46
C TYR A 122 -3.90 -18.11 -6.20
N HIS A 123 -2.62 -17.82 -6.38
CA HIS A 123 -1.56 -18.14 -5.46
C HIS A 123 -0.55 -16.99 -5.31
N GLN A 124 0.16 -16.97 -4.19
CA GLN A 124 1.37 -16.15 -4.03
C GLN A 124 2.56 -16.80 -4.73
N TYR A 125 3.58 -16.01 -5.10
CA TYR A 125 4.75 -16.47 -5.85
C TYR A 125 5.43 -17.72 -5.27
N HIS A 126 5.45 -17.90 -3.95
CA HIS A 126 6.14 -19.01 -3.27
C HIS A 126 5.23 -20.20 -2.95
N CYS A 127 4.02 -20.28 -3.52
CA CYS A 127 3.10 -21.37 -3.22
C CYS A 127 3.61 -22.72 -3.80
N PRO A 128 3.64 -23.82 -3.01
CA PRO A 128 4.03 -25.14 -3.50
C PRO A 128 3.18 -25.69 -4.65
N HIS A 129 1.94 -25.20 -4.82
CA HIS A 129 1.10 -25.59 -5.95
C HIS A 129 1.63 -25.08 -7.31
N LEU A 130 2.56 -24.12 -7.31
CA LEU A 130 3.14 -23.53 -8.51
C LEU A 130 4.39 -24.27 -9.02
N LEU A 131 4.72 -25.44 -8.46
CA LEU A 131 5.93 -26.19 -8.83
C LEU A 131 5.92 -26.68 -10.29
N GLN A 132 4.74 -27.04 -10.81
CA GLN A 132 4.59 -27.57 -12.17
C GLN A 132 4.16 -26.50 -13.19
N SER A 133 3.48 -25.44 -12.75
CA SER A 133 2.96 -24.38 -13.61
C SER A 133 2.84 -23.09 -12.82
N LYS A 134 3.22 -21.97 -13.44
CA LYS A 134 3.21 -20.66 -12.80
C LYS A 134 2.93 -19.56 -13.81
N ILE A 135 1.66 -19.19 -13.94
CA ILE A 135 1.22 -18.15 -14.87
C ILE A 135 0.90 -16.88 -14.07
N PRO A 136 1.58 -15.75 -14.34
CA PRO A 136 1.24 -14.48 -13.73
C PRO A 136 -0.04 -13.92 -14.36
N VAL A 137 -1.00 -13.53 -13.52
CA VAL A 137 -2.21 -12.79 -13.90
C VAL A 137 -2.44 -11.69 -12.88
N THR A 138 -3.24 -10.68 -13.21
CA THR A 138 -3.63 -9.70 -12.20
C THR A 138 -4.73 -10.28 -11.30
N LEU A 139 -4.85 -9.79 -10.06
CA LEU A 139 -5.85 -10.26 -9.10
C LEU A 139 -7.28 -10.00 -9.59
N SER A 140 -7.53 -8.83 -10.18
CA SER A 140 -8.80 -8.47 -10.79
C SER A 140 -9.13 -9.41 -11.95
N GLU A 141 -8.12 -9.77 -12.76
CA GLU A 141 -8.27 -10.73 -13.84
C GLU A 141 -8.56 -12.13 -13.31
N ALA A 142 -7.83 -12.59 -12.29
CA ALA A 142 -8.06 -13.88 -11.64
C ALA A 142 -9.50 -13.97 -11.08
N ILE A 143 -9.95 -12.94 -10.37
CA ILE A 143 -11.32 -12.87 -9.83
C ILE A 143 -12.35 -12.85 -10.96
N ARG A 144 -12.14 -12.04 -12.00
CA ARG A 144 -13.02 -11.97 -13.16
C ARG A 144 -13.12 -13.31 -13.90
N MET A 145 -12.04 -14.08 -13.91
CA MET A 145 -11.98 -15.43 -14.47
C MET A 145 -12.56 -16.51 -13.53
N GLY A 146 -12.98 -16.15 -12.31
CA GLY A 146 -13.61 -17.06 -11.35
C GLY A 146 -12.63 -17.84 -10.46
N TYR A 147 -11.37 -17.43 -10.38
CA TYR A 147 -10.39 -18.07 -9.51
C TYR A 147 -10.58 -17.67 -8.05
N GLU A 148 -10.44 -18.64 -7.15
CA GLU A 148 -10.55 -18.43 -5.70
C GLU A 148 -9.18 -18.29 -5.02
N PRO A 149 -9.08 -17.61 -3.85
CA PRO A 149 -7.82 -17.55 -3.12
C PRO A 149 -7.39 -18.94 -2.62
N CYS A 150 -6.09 -19.24 -2.78
CA CYS A 150 -5.50 -20.44 -2.21
C CYS A 150 -5.45 -20.38 -0.67
N SER A 151 -6.05 -21.36 0.01
CA SER A 151 -6.06 -21.45 1.48
C SER A 151 -4.69 -21.76 2.10
N VAL A 152 -3.75 -22.31 1.31
CA VAL A 152 -2.40 -22.67 1.77
C VAL A 152 -1.49 -21.44 1.84
N CYS A 153 -1.38 -20.68 0.74
CA CYS A 153 -0.52 -19.49 0.69
C CYS A 153 -1.24 -18.19 1.06
N ARG A 154 -2.57 -18.23 1.28
CA ARG A 154 -3.38 -17.08 1.72
C ARG A 154 -3.03 -15.78 0.95
N PRO A 155 -3.19 -15.77 -0.39
CA PRO A 155 -2.92 -14.59 -1.19
C PRO A 155 -3.86 -13.45 -0.80
N ALA A 156 -3.44 -12.21 -1.09
CA ALA A 156 -4.27 -11.04 -0.83
C ALA A 156 -5.61 -11.14 -1.57
N VAL A 157 -6.68 -10.68 -0.92
CA VAL A 157 -8.03 -10.62 -1.47
C VAL A 157 -8.39 -9.15 -1.71
N VAL A 158 -9.08 -8.85 -2.82
CA VAL A 158 -9.76 -7.57 -3.01
C VAL A 158 -11.18 -7.76 -2.48
N PHE A 159 -11.61 -6.89 -1.56
CA PHE A 159 -13.02 -6.75 -1.19
C PHE A 159 -13.63 -5.58 -1.96
#